data_AF-A8GJ85-F1
#
_entry.id   AF-A8GJ85-F1
#
_cell.length_a   1.000
_cell.length_b   1.000
_cell.length_c   1.000
_cell.angle_alpha   90.00
_cell.angle_beta   90.00
_cell.angle_gamma   90.00
#
_symmetry.space_group_name_H-M   'P 1'
#
loop_
_entity.id
_entity.type
_entity.pdbx_description
1 polymer ?
#
loop_
_entity_poly.entity_id
_entity_poly.type
_entity_poly.pdbx_seq_one_letter_code
_entity_poly.pdbx_strand_id
1 'polypeptide(L)' 'MCDATGLSQRRACRLTGLSLSTCRYDVQRPAADTYLSGRITELALERRCFGYRRIWQLLRREGLHVNHKRVYRL' A
#
# COMPACT_ATOMS: atom_id res chain seq x y z
N MET A 1 -15.74 15.74 12.08
CA MET A 1 -16.04 16.95 11.27
C MET A 1 -15.09 16.93 10.08
N CYS A 2 -15.30 17.72 9.03
CA CYS A 2 -14.23 17.99 8.05
C CYS A 2 -13.45 19.21 8.55
N ASP A 3 -12.26 18.99 9.09
CA ASP A 3 -11.53 19.99 9.88
C ASP A 3 -11.12 21.22 9.06
N ALA A 4 -10.97 21.08 7.74
CA ALA A 4 -10.61 22.16 6.83
C ALA A 4 -11.77 23.12 6.45
N THR A 5 -13.03 22.71 6.62
CA THR A 5 -14.19 23.47 6.07
C THR A 5 -15.27 23.80 7.09
N GLY A 6 -15.14 23.37 8.35
CA GLY A 6 -16.19 23.54 9.37
C GLY A 6 -17.50 22.80 9.06
N LEU A 7 -17.53 21.99 7.99
CA LEU A 7 -18.69 21.23 7.55
C LEU A 7 -18.72 19.87 8.26
N SER A 8 -19.94 19.34 8.45
CA SER A 8 -20.09 17.93 8.81
C SER A 8 -19.66 17.05 7.63
N GLN A 9 -19.04 15.91 7.92
CA GLN A 9 -18.56 14.97 6.90
C GLN A 9 -19.68 14.55 5.94
N ARG A 10 -20.92 14.38 6.46
CA ARG A 10 -22.11 14.09 5.65
C ARG A 10 -22.44 15.20 4.67
N ARG A 11 -22.36 16.47 5.09
CA ARG A 11 -22.65 17.63 4.24
C ARG A 11 -21.58 17.78 3.17
N ALA A 12 -20.31 17.63 3.54
CA ALA A 12 -19.20 17.64 2.58
C ALA A 12 -19.35 16.54 1.51
N CYS A 13 -19.63 15.30 1.93
CA CYS A 13 -19.86 14.18 1.00
C CYS A 13 -21.03 14.42 0.03
N ARG A 14 -22.13 15.01 0.53
CA ARG A 14 -23.29 15.35 -0.33
C ARG A 14 -22.93 16.40 -1.38
N LEU A 15 -22.13 17.40 -1.02
CA LEU A 15 -21.69 18.45 -1.94
C LEU A 15 -20.73 17.92 -3.01
N THR A 16 -19.86 16.97 -2.66
CA THR A 16 -18.87 16.39 -3.58
C THR A 16 -19.39 15.19 -4.38
N GLY A 17 -20.60 14.71 -4.08
CA GLY A 17 -21.17 13.51 -4.71
C GLY A 17 -20.49 12.21 -4.29
N LEU A 18 -19.63 12.24 -3.25
CA LEU A 18 -18.95 11.06 -2.73
C LEU A 18 -19.82 10.33 -1.71
N SER A 19 -19.73 9.00 -1.69
CA SER A 19 -20.37 8.22 -0.64
C SER A 19 -19.64 8.41 0.70
N LEU A 20 -20.38 8.35 1.81
CA LEU A 20 -19.79 8.48 3.14
C LEU A 20 -18.85 7.30 3.47
N SER A 21 -19.14 6.10 2.95
CA SER A 21 -18.27 4.93 3.12
C SER A 21 -16.94 5.12 2.41
N THR A 22 -16.93 5.64 1.17
CA THR A 22 -15.70 5.98 0.46
C THR A 22 -14.91 7.06 1.20
N CYS A 23 -15.57 8.10 1.71
CA CYS A 23 -14.92 9.19 2.43
C CYS A 23 -14.35 8.76 3.80
N ARG A 24 -14.88 7.69 4.40
CA ARG A 24 -14.39 7.09 5.64
C ARG A 24 -13.45 5.91 5.43
N TYR A 25 -13.35 5.43 4.21
CA TYR A 25 -12.49 4.31 3.90
C TYR A 25 -11.04 4.76 4.00
N ASP A 26 -10.38 4.30 5.04
CA ASP A 26 -8.94 4.46 5.19
C ASP A 26 -8.26 3.19 4.67
N VAL A 27 -7.29 3.35 3.77
CA VAL A 27 -6.51 2.23 3.25
C VAL A 27 -5.56 1.80 4.37
N GLN A 28 -6.02 0.88 5.20
CA GLN A 28 -5.20 0.23 6.22
C GLN A 28 -4.17 -0.66 5.53
N ARG A 29 -2.99 -0.10 5.23
CA ARG A 29 -1.84 -0.90 4.81
C ARG A 29 -1.34 -1.66 6.03
N PRO A 30 -1.36 -3.00 6.03
CA PRO A 30 -0.85 -3.79 7.14
C PRO A 30 0.57 -3.35 7.49
N ALA A 31 0.91 -3.25 8.77
CA ALA A 31 2.28 -2.96 9.20
C ALA A 31 3.31 -3.98 8.66
N ALA A 32 2.86 -5.20 8.33
CA ALA A 32 3.69 -6.20 7.67
C ALA A 32 4.07 -5.83 6.22
N ASP A 33 3.31 -4.95 5.55
CA ASP A 33 3.62 -4.49 4.20
C ASP A 33 4.75 -3.46 4.20
N THR A 34 4.91 -2.63 5.24
CA THR A 34 5.98 -1.62 5.27
C THR A 34 7.36 -2.26 5.32
N TYR A 35 7.56 -3.29 6.15
CA TYR A 35 8.80 -4.07 6.20
C TYR A 35 9.10 -4.73 4.85
N LEU A 36 8.09 -5.39 4.25
CA LEU A 36 8.25 -6.10 2.98
C LEU A 36 8.55 -5.13 1.82
N SER A 37 7.85 -4.00 1.74
CA SER A 37 8.10 -2.95 0.74
C SER A 37 9.51 -2.35 0.88
N GLY A 38 9.98 -2.14 2.12
CA GLY A 38 11.35 -1.69 2.38
C GLY A 38 12.37 -2.66 1.80
N ARG A 39 12.23 -3.96 2.11
CA ARG A 39 13.14 -4.98 1.61
C ARG A 39 13.09 -5.16 0.08
N ILE A 40 11.90 -5.08 -0.52
CA ILE A 40 11.72 -5.07 -1.98
C ILE A 40 12.50 -3.91 -2.61
N THR A 41 12.37 -2.72 -2.01
CA THR A 41 13.03 -1.50 -2.50
C THR A 41 14.55 -1.62 -2.43
N GLU A 42 15.09 -2.12 -1.32
CA GLU A 42 16.53 -2.38 -1.15
C GLU A 42 17.06 -3.33 -2.23
N LEU A 43 16.39 -4.47 -2.45
CA LEU A 43 16.78 -5.44 -3.48
C LEU A 43 16.68 -4.87 -4.89
N ALA A 44 15.67 -4.04 -5.17
CA ALA A 44 15.52 -3.36 -6.45
C ALA A 44 16.65 -2.34 -6.70
N LEU A 45 17.07 -1.62 -5.66
CA LEU A 45 18.18 -0.67 -5.74
C LEU A 45 19.53 -1.37 -5.92
N GLU A 46 19.76 -2.49 -5.22
CA GLU A 46 20.99 -3.28 -5.32
C GLU A 46 21.13 -3.99 -6.68
N ARG A 47 20.00 -4.33 -7.30
CA ARG A 47 19.92 -5.09 -8.56
C ARG A 47 18.95 -4.44 -9.54
N ARG A 48 19.33 -3.27 -10.07
CA ARG A 48 18.48 -2.36 -10.87
C ARG A 48 17.70 -2.97 -12.04
N CYS A 49 18.14 -4.08 -12.62
CA CYS A 49 17.45 -4.75 -13.74
C CYS A 49 16.56 -5.94 -13.31
N PHE A 50 16.35 -6.14 -12.01
CA PHE A 50 15.55 -7.25 -11.51
C PHE A 50 14.08 -6.87 -11.45
N GLY A 51 13.25 -7.59 -12.21
CA GLY A 51 11.80 -7.51 -12.06
C GLY A 51 11.29 -8.25 -10.82
N TYR A 52 10.02 -8.04 -10.48
CA TYR A 52 9.38 -8.58 -9.26
C TYR A 52 9.54 -10.10 -9.08
N ARG A 53 9.60 -10.89 -10.17
CA ARG A 53 9.80 -12.34 -10.11
C ARG A 53 11.18 -12.72 -9.56
N ARG A 54 12.23 -11.98 -9.94
CA ARG A 54 13.59 -12.20 -9.43
C ARG A 54 13.72 -11.72 -7.99
N ILE A 55 13.12 -10.57 -7.67
CA ILE A 55 13.06 -10.07 -6.29
C ILE A 55 12.33 -11.08 -5.39
N TRP A 56 11.20 -11.64 -5.83
CA TRP A 56 10.48 -12.68 -5.11
C TRP A 56 11.34 -13.92 -4.81
N GLN A 57 12.19 -14.34 -5.75
CA GLN A 57 13.13 -15.44 -5.53
C GLN A 57 14.19 -15.10 -4.47
N LEU A 58 14.69 -13.86 -4.45
CA LEU A 58 15.64 -13.40 -3.43
C LEU A 58 15.00 -13.35 -2.04
N LEU A 59 13.81 -12.78 -1.93
CA LEU A 59 13.03 -12.77 -0.68
C LEU A 59 12.83 -14.20 -0.15
N ARG A 60 12.52 -15.15 -1.03
CA ARG A 60 12.36 -16.56 -0.64
C ARG A 60 13.66 -17.18 -0.13
N ARG A 61 14.82 -16.79 -0.69
CA ARG A 61 16.15 -17.24 -0.21
C ARG A 61 16.50 -16.64 1.15
N GLU A 62 15.99 -15.45 1.46
CA GLU A 62 16.08 -14.81 2.78
C GLU A 62 15.08 -15.40 3.80
N GLY A 63 14.27 -16.39 3.42
CA GLY A 63 13.28 -17.02 4.29
C GLY A 63 11.92 -16.32 4.30
N LEU A 64 11.75 -15.23 3.55
CA LEU A 64 10.47 -14.51 3.42
C LEU A 64 9.55 -15.24 2.44
N HIS A 65 8.68 -16.09 2.98
CA HIS A 65 7.71 -16.88 2.23
C HIS A 65 6.47 -16.06 1.88
N VAL A 66 6.61 -15.15 0.91
CA VAL A 66 5.51 -14.29 0.42
C VAL A 66 5.04 -14.74 -0.96
N ASN A 67 3.77 -14.50 -1.27
CA ASN A 67 3.24 -14.77 -2.60
C ASN A 67 3.84 -13.79 -3.62
N HIS A 68 4.27 -14.27 -4.79
CA HIS A 68 4.77 -13.42 -5.88
C HIS A 68 3.78 -12.33 -6.31
N LYS A 69 2.46 -12.58 -6.20
CA LYS A 69 1.43 -11.57 -6.45
C LYS A 69 1.45 -10.44 -5.41
N ARG A 70 1.84 -10.72 -4.17
CA ARG A 70 1.99 -9.69 -3.13
C ARG A 70 3.19 -8.80 -3.45
N VAL A 71 4.32 -9.40 -3.83
CA VAL A 71 5.53 -8.66 -4.27
C VAL A 71 5.25 -7.80 -5.51
N TYR A 72 4.39 -8.24 -6.42
CA TYR A 72 3.99 -7.42 -7.58
C TYR A 72 3.12 -6.20 -7.23
N ARG A 73 2.33 -6.29 -6.14
CA ARG A 73 1.41 -5.22 -5.72
C ARG A 73 2.08 -4.17 -4.83
N LEU A 74 3.20 -4.51 -4.21
CA LEU A 74 3.97 -3.66 -3.29
C LEU A 74 5.13 -3.00 -4.03
#